data_AF-A0A935IF43-F1
#
_entry.id   AF-A0A935IF43-F1
#
_cell.length_a   1.000
_cell.length_b   1.000
_cell.length_c   1.000
_cell.angle_alpha   90.00
_cell.angle_beta   90.00
_cell.angle_gamma   90.00
#
_symmetry.space_group_name_H-M   'P 1'
#
loop_
_entity.id
_entity.type
_entity.pdbx_description
1 polymer ?
#
loop_
_entity_poly.entity_id
_entity_poly.type
_entity_poly.pdbx_seq_one_letter_code
_entity_poly.pdbx_strand_id
1 'polypeptide(L)' 'MTPPLKLKIEHGEGIAGEALARLESELLEAMRAQLRVTPAITWLAPNSFERTGKKTQFFERTYL' A
#
# COMPACT_ATOMS: atom_id res chain seq x y z
N MET A 1 14.55 -1.62 -13.92
CA MET A 1 13.67 -0.44 -13.87
C MET A 1 13.34 -0.17 -12.41
N THR A 2 13.63 1.02 -11.91
CA THR A 2 13.29 1.39 -10.52
C THR A 2 11.78 1.62 -10.45
N PRO A 3 11.04 0.93 -9.55
CA PRO A 3 9.60 1.13 -9.42
C PRO A 3 9.34 2.59 -9.01
N PRO A 4 8.49 3.34 -9.76
CA PRO A 4 8.30 4.76 -9.52
C PRO A 4 7.51 5.03 -8.23
N LEU A 5 6.75 4.04 -7.75
CA LEU A 5 5.82 4.20 -6.64
C LEU A 5 6.28 3.35 -5.45
N LYS A 6 6.52 3.99 -4.30
CA LYS A 6 6.81 3.31 -3.03
C LYS A 6 5.58 3.41 -2.14
N LEU A 7 5.06 2.27 -1.70
CA LEU A 7 3.87 2.18 -0.85
C LEU A 7 4.25 1.63 0.51
N LYS A 8 3.68 2.22 1.57
CA LYS A 8 3.67 1.62 2.90
C LYS A 8 2.24 1.20 3.18
N ILE A 9 2.03 -0.05 3.58
CA ILE A 9 0.70 -0.61 3.80
C ILE A 9 0.70 -1.36 5.12
N GLU A 10 -0.25 -1.06 5.99
CA GLU A 10 -0.52 -1.89 7.17
C GLU A 10 -1.29 -3.13 6.75
N HIS A 11 -0.84 -4.29 7.18
CA HIS A 11 -1.64 -5.50 7.06
C HIS A 11 -2.66 -5.60 8.20
N GLY A 12 -3.74 -6.34 7.97
CA GLY A 12 -4.74 -6.63 9.00
C GLY A 12 -4.18 -7.50 10.14
N GLU A 13 -4.80 -7.41 11.31
CA GLU A 13 -4.51 -8.31 12.42
C GLU A 13 -4.75 -9.77 12.01
N GLY A 14 -3.77 -10.64 12.23
CA GLY A 14 -3.82 -12.06 11.84
C GLY A 14 -3.39 -12.35 10.40
N ILE A 15 -3.09 -11.35 9.57
CA ILE A 15 -2.49 -11.55 8.24
C ILE A 15 -0.97 -11.50 8.36
N ALA A 16 -0.29 -12.62 8.11
CA ALA A 16 1.16 -12.70 8.14
C ALA A 16 1.68 -13.83 7.24
N GLY A 17 2.99 -13.83 7.00
CA GLY A 17 3.68 -14.91 6.29
C GLY A 17 3.15 -15.12 4.87
N GLU A 18 2.76 -16.36 4.55
CA GLU A 18 2.31 -16.76 3.22
C GLU A 18 1.04 -16.03 2.76
N ALA A 19 0.12 -15.74 3.69
CA ALA A 19 -1.09 -14.98 3.36
C ALA A 19 -0.75 -13.55 2.91
N LEU A 20 0.25 -12.94 3.53
CA LEU A 20 0.72 -11.59 3.17
C LEU A 20 1.46 -11.60 1.83
N ALA A 21 2.30 -12.61 1.57
CA ALA A 21 2.99 -12.76 0.30
C ALA A 21 2.03 -13.01 -0.89
N ARG A 22 0.98 -13.80 -0.65
CA ARG A 22 -0.09 -14.01 -1.64
C ARG A 22 -0.84 -12.71 -1.92
N LEU A 23 -1.22 -11.97 -0.89
CA LEU A 23 -1.90 -10.68 -1.03
C LEU A 23 -1.04 -9.68 -1.79
N GLU A 24 0.27 -9.61 -1.50
CA GLU A 24 1.21 -8.77 -2.23
C GLU A 24 1.22 -9.10 -3.73
N SER A 25 1.29 -10.39 -4.08
CA SER A 25 1.30 -10.83 -5.48
C SER A 25 0.00 -10.44 -6.20
N GLU A 26 -1.15 -10.68 -5.58
CA GLU A 26 -2.47 -10.32 -6.13
C GLU A 26 -2.60 -8.79 -6.31
N LEU A 27 -2.10 -8.00 -5.35
CA LEU A 27 -2.11 -6.54 -5.42
C LEU A 27 -1.20 -6.01 -6.52
N LEU A 28 0.02 -6.54 -6.67
CA LEU A 28 0.97 -6.14 -7.71
C LEU A 28 0.42 -6.45 -9.11
N GLU A 29 -0.20 -7.62 -9.30
CA GLU A 29 -0.83 -7.98 -10.58
C GLU A 29 -2.00 -7.06 -10.91
N ALA A 30 -2.88 -6.78 -9.93
CA ALA A 30 -4.00 -5.86 -10.13
C ALA A 30 -3.52 -4.44 -10.48
N MET A 31 -2.50 -3.93 -9.80
CA MET A 31 -1.93 -2.61 -10.08
C MET A 31 -1.22 -2.56 -11.44
N ARG A 32 -0.50 -3.62 -11.80
CA ARG A 32 0.12 -3.73 -13.12
C ARG A 32 -0.95 -3.75 -14.23
N ALA A 33 -2.03 -4.48 -14.04
CA ALA A 33 -3.11 -4.61 -15.03
C ALA A 33 -3.91 -3.31 -15.20
N GLN A 34 -4.26 -2.64 -14.10
CA GLN A 34 -5.14 -1.48 -14.13
C GLN A 34 -4.39 -0.15 -14.28
N LEU A 35 -3.24 -0.01 -13.61
CA LEU A 35 -2.51 1.25 -13.49
C LEU A 35 -1.18 1.24 -14.27
N ARG A 36 -0.76 0.10 -14.81
CA ARG A 36 0.54 -0.09 -15.51
C ARG A 36 1.75 0.34 -14.67
N VAL A 37 1.62 0.27 -13.36
CA VAL A 37 2.71 0.51 -12.41
C VAL A 37 2.94 -0.73 -11.57
N THR A 38 4.19 -0.92 -11.17
CA THR A 38 4.57 -1.97 -10.22
C THR A 38 5.20 -1.25 -9.03
N PRO A 39 4.49 -1.09 -7.92
CA PRO A 39 5.04 -0.42 -6.75
C PRO A 39 6.02 -1.31 -5.99
N ALA A 40 6.88 -0.69 -5.19
CA ALA A 40 7.58 -1.36 -4.11
C ALA A 40 6.76 -1.21 -2.83
N ILE A 41 6.26 -2.31 -2.28
CA ILE A 41 5.44 -2.31 -1.07
C ILE A 41 6.32 -2.57 0.15
N THR A 42 6.08 -1.82 1.22
CA THR A 42 6.62 -2.06 2.55
C THR A 42 5.45 -2.36 3.47
N TRP A 43 5.35 -3.60 3.93
CA TRP A 43 4.34 -4.00 4.89
C TRP A 43 4.71 -3.54 6.29
N LEU A 44 3.73 -2.99 6.99
CA LEU A 44 3.83 -2.57 8.37
C LEU A 44 2.88 -3.41 9.22
N ALA A 45 3.25 -3.63 10.47
CA ALA A 45 2.39 -4.30 11.44
C ALA A 45 1.09 -3.51 11.65
N PRO A 46 0.00 -4.16 12.09
CA PRO A 46 -1.26 -3.48 12.32
C PRO A 46 -1.07 -2.38 13.37
N ASN A 47 -1.67 -1.19 13.15
CA ASN A 47 -1.54 -0.01 14.02
C ASN A 47 -0.11 0.58 14.11
N SER A 48 0.73 0.40 13.09
CA SER A 48 2.05 1.04 12.97
C SER A 48 2.00 2.47 12.42
N PHE A 49 1.00 2.82 11.62
CA PHE A 49 0.77 4.20 11.23
C PHE A 49 0.28 4.98 12.44
N GLU A 50 0.91 6.11 12.71
CA GLU A 50 0.47 7.00 13.78
C GLU A 50 -0.99 7.38 13.54
N ARG A 51 -1.84 7.13 14.54
CA ARG A 51 -3.23 7.58 14.52
C ARG A 51 -3.21 9.10 14.57
N THR A 52 -3.24 9.74 13.40
CA THR A 52 -3.31 11.20 13.32
C THR A 52 -4.61 11.64 13.96
N GLY A 53 -4.57 12.15 15.19
CA GLY A 53 -5.72 12.67 15.93
C GLY A 53 -6.36 13.93 15.32
N LYS A 54 -6.09 14.23 14.05
CA LYS A 54 -6.64 15.35 13.30
C LYS A 54 -7.13 14.82 11.96
N LYS A 55 -8.39 15.12 11.62
CA LYS A 55 -9.06 14.80 10.35
C LYS A 55 -8.07 14.80 9.18
N THR A 56 -7.61 13.62 8.76
CA THR A 56 -6.79 13.47 7.57
C THR A 56 -7.65 13.88 6.38
N GLN A 57 -7.33 14.99 5.72
CA GLN A 57 -7.88 15.25 4.39
C GLN A 57 -7.24 14.25 3.45
N PHE A 58 -8.01 13.26 3.00
CA PHE A 58 -7.52 12.11 2.24
C PHE A 58 -7.09 12.45 0.79
N PHE A 59 -7.20 13.70 0.35
CA PHE A 59 -6.86 14.10 -1.03
C PHE A 59 -6.34 15.53 -1.09
N GLU A 60 -5.12 15.72 -1.61
CA GLU A 60 -4.68 16.99 -2.16
C GLU A 60 -4.93 16.94 -3.67
N ARG A 61 -5.92 17.69 -4.16
CA ARG A 61 -6.16 17.86 -5.60
C ARG A 61 -5.10 18.82 -6.13
N THR A 62 -4.15 18.32 -6.91
CA THR A 62 -3.34 19.19 -7.78
C THR A 62 -4.26 19.66 -8.91
N TYR A 63 -4.75 20.90 -8.81
CA TYR A 63 -5.44 21.57 -9.92
C TYR A 63 -4.43 21.81 -11.05
N LEU A 64 -4.85 21.53 -12.29
CA LEU A 64 -4.21 22.05 -13.51
C LEU A 64 -4.55 23.54 -13.67
#